data_AF-A0A840KHN7-F1
#
_entry.id   AF-A0A840KHN7-F1
#
_cell.length_a   1.000
_cell.length_b   1.000
_cell.length_c   1.000
_cell.angle_alpha   90.00
_cell.angle_beta   90.00
_cell.angle_gamma   90.00
#
_symmetry.space_group_name_H-M   'P 1'
#
loop_
_entity.id
_entity.type
_entity.pdbx_description
1 polymer ?
#
loop_
_entity_poly.entity_id
_entity_poly.type
_entity_poly.pdbx_seq_one_letter_code
_entity_poly.pdbx_strand_id
1 'polypeptide(L)'
;MSNKKKFQEKANALFEKYPEANKIFISENGQCFFDEKAAKDYHDLRGFDNEPEVFFREGTQDEDDSDLQEALHNSELARKALEGIIEDVNAVCDLDQDYEPANAETDETVTSVISLREKYAEKDRLLTEANTELEKLLNVAQENENLKGQLEAANKQMEALHKTPTTKTKKDATSQTDSTKA
;
A
#
# COMPACT_ATOMS: atom_id res chain seq x y z
N MET A 1 57.80 48.31 0.30
CA MET A 1 56.38 48.69 0.20
C MET A 1 55.82 48.01 -1.04
N SER A 2 55.06 46.93 -0.87
CA SER A 2 54.64 46.05 -1.97
C SER A 2 53.80 46.82 -3.01
N ASN A 3 54.09 46.65 -4.31
CA ASN A 3 53.36 47.30 -5.42
C ASN A 3 51.83 47.10 -5.29
N LYS A 4 51.43 45.97 -4.72
CA LYS A 4 50.05 45.62 -4.38
C LYS A 4 49.29 46.69 -3.59
N LYS A 5 49.94 47.38 -2.63
CA LYS A 5 49.27 48.45 -1.85
C LYS A 5 48.93 49.66 -2.71
N LYS A 6 49.83 50.02 -3.63
CA LYS A 6 49.61 51.12 -4.59
C LYS A 6 48.53 50.76 -5.61
N PHE A 7 48.50 49.50 -6.05
CA PHE A 7 47.48 49.01 -6.96
C PHE A 7 46.10 48.92 -6.31
N GLN A 8 46.02 48.53 -5.04
CA GLN A 8 44.77 48.58 -4.28
C GLN A 8 44.22 50.01 -4.16
N GLU A 9 45.06 50.99 -3.82
CA GLU A 9 44.65 52.40 -3.74
C GLU A 9 44.14 52.90 -5.10
N LYS A 10 44.78 52.47 -6.19
CA LYS A 10 44.36 52.81 -7.55
C LYS A 10 43.06 52.13 -7.96
N ALA A 11 42.86 50.85 -7.60
CA ALA A 11 41.63 50.12 -7.83
C ALA A 11 40.45 50.74 -7.07
N ASN A 12 40.64 51.08 -5.79
CA ASN A 12 39.62 51.73 -4.98
C ASN A 12 39.18 53.08 -5.58
N ALA A 13 40.14 53.90 -6.03
CA ALA A 13 39.84 55.17 -6.70
C ALA A 13 39.09 54.99 -8.03
N LEU A 14 39.27 53.85 -8.72
CA LEU A 14 38.52 53.52 -9.92
C LEU A 14 37.11 53.00 -9.58
N PHE A 15 36.95 52.19 -8.53
CA PHE A 15 35.63 51.75 -8.05
C PHE A 15 34.73 52.89 -7.55
N GLU A 16 35.31 53.97 -7.04
CA GLU A 16 34.56 55.19 -6.70
C GLU A 16 34.09 55.95 -7.95
N LYS A 17 34.90 55.96 -9.02
CA LYS A 17 34.59 56.67 -10.27
C LYS A 17 33.65 55.90 -11.19
N TYR A 18 33.71 54.57 -11.15
CA TYR A 18 32.94 53.66 -11.99
C TYR A 18 32.16 52.71 -11.07
N PRO A 19 31.05 53.18 -10.49
CA PRO A 19 30.33 52.43 -9.47
C PRO A 19 29.67 51.14 -9.95
N GLU A 20 29.52 50.97 -11.26
CA GLU A 20 29.03 49.79 -11.95
C GLU A 20 30.09 48.69 -12.13
N ALA A 21 31.38 49.02 -11.98
CA ALA A 21 32.47 48.06 -12.10
C ALA A 21 32.70 47.33 -10.76
N ASN A 22 32.68 46.00 -10.80
CA ASN A 22 32.95 45.16 -9.62
C ASN A 22 34.34 44.51 -9.65
N LYS A 23 35.00 44.51 -10.81
CA LYS A 23 36.30 43.87 -11.07
C LYS A 23 37.20 44.81 -11.86
N ILE A 24 38.46 44.92 -11.46
CA ILE A 24 39.50 45.71 -12.14
C ILE A 24 40.77 44.88 -12.23
N PHE A 25 41.38 44.88 -13.41
CA PHE A 25 42.65 44.23 -13.68
C PHE A 25 43.74 45.28 -13.79
N ILE A 26 44.87 45.08 -13.12
CA ILE A 26 46.02 45.99 -13.14
C ILE A 26 47.26 45.24 -13.59
N SER A 27 47.91 45.71 -14.65
CA SER A 27 49.13 45.11 -15.17
C SER A 27 50.37 45.42 -14.35
N GLU A 28 51.47 44.69 -14.63
CA GLU A 28 52.73 44.85 -13.87
C GLU A 28 53.26 46.28 -13.89
N ASN A 29 53.06 47.01 -15.00
CA ASN A 29 53.43 48.41 -15.14
C ASN A 29 52.36 49.39 -14.63
N GLY A 30 51.26 48.89 -14.07
CA GLY A 30 50.19 49.67 -13.45
C GLY A 30 49.11 50.17 -14.40
N GLN A 31 49.02 49.70 -15.64
CA GLN A 31 47.88 50.02 -16.52
C GLN A 31 46.61 49.30 -16.01
N CYS A 32 45.47 49.99 -16.01
CA CYS A 32 44.22 49.46 -15.47
C CYS A 32 43.23 49.13 -16.59
N PHE A 33 42.48 48.04 -16.40
CA PHE A 33 41.48 47.52 -17.34
C PHE A 33 40.23 47.06 -16.58
N PHE A 34 39.08 47.21 -17.21
CA PHE A 34 37.81 46.66 -16.71
C PHE A 34 37.44 45.32 -17.38
N ASP A 35 38.08 45.01 -18.50
CA ASP A 35 37.91 43.77 -19.27
C ASP A 35 39.14 42.88 -19.09
N GLU A 36 38.90 41.62 -18.70
CA GLU A 36 39.92 40.61 -18.48
C GLU A 36 40.69 40.29 -19.76
N LYS A 37 39.98 40.19 -20.90
CA LYS A 37 40.58 39.84 -22.17
C LYS A 37 41.53 40.95 -22.62
N ALA A 38 41.12 42.21 -22.48
CA ALA A 38 41.96 43.36 -22.80
C ALA A 38 43.22 43.43 -21.91
N ALA A 39 43.10 43.05 -20.63
CA ALA A 39 44.24 42.98 -19.72
C ALA A 39 45.23 41.88 -20.11
N LYS A 40 44.73 40.67 -20.38
CA LYS A 40 45.55 39.52 -20.82
C LYS A 40 46.23 39.77 -22.17
N ASP A 41 45.47 40.25 -23.17
CA ASP A 41 46.01 40.60 -24.48
C ASP A 41 47.13 41.67 -24.36
N TYR A 42 47.00 42.61 -23.42
CA TYR A 42 48.04 43.62 -23.15
C TYR A 42 49.28 43.01 -22.49
N HIS A 43 49.13 42.09 -21.54
CA HIS A 43 50.25 41.39 -20.91
C HIS A 43 51.04 40.55 -21.91
N ASP A 44 50.33 39.79 -22.74
CA ASP A 44 50.95 38.96 -23.79
C ASP A 44 51.72 39.82 -24.80
N LEU A 45 51.14 40.96 -25.21
CA LEU A 45 51.80 41.90 -26.11
C LEU A 45 53.07 42.53 -25.49
N ARG A 46 53.07 42.71 -24.17
CA ARG A 46 54.18 43.32 -23.43
C ARG A 46 55.22 42.31 -22.95
N GLY A 47 54.94 41.01 -23.05
CA GLY A 47 55.83 39.94 -22.60
C GLY A 47 56.06 39.98 -21.10
N PHE A 48 55.01 40.29 -20.33
CA PHE A 48 55.06 40.23 -18.87
C PHE A 48 54.99 38.77 -18.40
N ASP A 49 55.75 38.44 -17.36
CA ASP A 49 55.88 37.06 -16.87
C ASP A 49 54.73 36.64 -15.94
N ASN A 50 54.07 37.61 -15.30
CA ASN A 50 52.95 37.36 -14.38
C ASN A 50 51.62 37.81 -14.96
N GLU A 51 50.54 37.18 -14.52
CA GLU A 51 49.18 37.60 -14.86
C GLU A 51 48.82 38.99 -14.27
N PRO A 52 47.84 39.71 -14.85
CA PRO A 52 47.30 40.92 -14.24
C PRO A 52 46.83 40.70 -12.81
N GLU A 53 47.17 41.63 -11.91
CA GLU A 53 46.61 41.62 -10.56
C GLU A 53 45.12 42.00 -10.62
N VAL A 54 44.29 41.16 -10.00
CA VAL A 54 42.84 41.33 -9.98
C VAL A 54 42.41 41.95 -8.65
N PHE A 55 41.58 42.99 -8.73
CA PHE A 55 40.99 43.67 -7.59
C PHE A 55 39.48 43.67 -7.73
N PHE A 56 38.80 43.45 -6.61
CA PHE A 56 37.34 43.48 -6.53
C PHE A 56 36.86 44.62 -5.64
N ARG A 57 35.65 45.09 -5.89
CA ARG A 57 34.97 46.01 -4.98
C ARG A 57 34.69 45.28 -3.66
N GLU A 58 34.76 46.01 -2.54
CA GLU A 58 34.44 45.47 -1.22
C GLU A 58 33.02 44.86 -1.20
N GLY A 59 32.92 43.59 -0.78
CA GLY A 59 31.67 42.82 -0.79
C GLY A 59 31.36 42.09 -2.12
N THR A 60 32.23 42.18 -3.12
CA THR A 60 32.19 41.36 -4.34
C THR A 60 33.45 40.48 -4.40
N GLN A 61 33.30 39.20 -4.74
CA GLN A 61 34.41 38.29 -5.01
C GLN A 61 34.21 37.65 -6.39
N ASP A 62 35.25 36.98 -6.91
CA ASP A 62 35.06 35.99 -7.98
C ASP A 62 34.10 34.94 -7.40
N GLU A 63 32.82 35.04 -7.77
CA GLU A 63 31.94 33.90 -7.67
C GLU A 63 32.45 32.93 -8.75
N ASP A 64 33.32 32.01 -8.34
CA ASP A 64 33.58 30.81 -9.12
C ASP A 64 32.20 30.16 -9.30
N ASP A 65 31.65 30.25 -10.51
CA ASP A 65 30.40 29.63 -10.95
C ASP A 65 30.43 28.09 -10.83
N SER A 66 31.46 27.50 -10.19
CA SER A 66 31.59 26.06 -9.95
C SER A 66 30.42 25.51 -9.16
N ASP A 67 29.96 26.23 -8.13
CA ASP A 67 28.85 25.80 -7.30
C ASP A 67 27.53 25.87 -8.09
N LEU A 68 27.40 26.85 -8.97
CA LEU A 68 26.24 27.00 -9.85
C LEU A 68 26.23 25.93 -10.95
N GLN A 69 27.40 25.62 -11.52
CA GLN A 69 27.57 24.56 -12.52
C GLN A 69 27.37 23.18 -11.92
N GLU A 70 27.84 22.93 -10.70
CA GLU A 70 27.60 21.68 -9.98
C GLU A 70 26.12 21.52 -9.62
N ALA A 71 25.47 22.60 -9.15
CA ALA A 71 24.03 22.61 -8.90
C ALA A 71 23.22 22.38 -10.18
N LEU A 72 23.62 23.01 -11.29
CA LEU A 72 23.00 22.81 -12.60
C LEU A 72 23.18 21.37 -13.08
N HIS A 73 24.38 20.82 -12.98
CA HIS A 73 24.68 19.43 -13.36
C HIS A 73 23.87 18.42 -12.54
N ASN A 74 23.80 18.61 -11.22
CA ASN A 74 23.00 17.77 -10.33
C ASN A 74 21.49 17.89 -10.64
N SER A 75 21.02 19.09 -10.97
CA SER A 75 19.64 19.31 -11.40
C SER A 75 19.34 18.62 -12.74
N GLU A 76 20.28 18.62 -13.69
CA GLU A 76 20.11 17.93 -14.98
C GLU A 76 20.09 16.41 -14.82
N LEU A 77 20.92 15.85 -13.93
CA LEU A 77 20.90 14.43 -13.58
C LEU A 77 19.57 14.04 -12.94
N ALA A 78 19.06 14.84 -12.01
CA ALA A 78 17.75 14.63 -11.39
C ALA A 78 16.62 14.70 -12.41
N ARG A 79 16.66 15.66 -13.35
CA ARG A 79 15.68 15.78 -14.43
C ARG A 79 15.67 14.53 -15.32
N LYS A 80 16.83 14.03 -15.73
CA LYS A 80 16.92 12.80 -16.55
C LYS A 80 16.36 11.58 -15.83
N ALA A 81 16.62 11.43 -14.53
CA ALA A 81 16.06 10.34 -13.74
C ALA A 81 14.53 10.43 -13.66
N LEU A 82 13.99 11.64 -13.50
CA LEU A 82 12.53 11.87 -13.50
C LEU A 82 11.90 11.62 -14.87
N GLU A 83 12.56 11.99 -15.97
CA GLU A 83 12.09 11.69 -17.33
C GLU A 83 11.97 10.17 -17.56
N GLY A 84 12.95 9.38 -17.13
CA GLY A 84 12.87 7.91 -17.22
C GLY A 84 11.71 7.33 -16.40
N ILE A 85 11.46 7.85 -15.19
CA ILE A 85 10.30 7.44 -14.38
C ILE A 85 8.98 7.80 -15.08
N ILE A 86 8.89 8.96 -15.72
CA ILE A 86 7.70 9.37 -16.46
C ILE A 86 7.47 8.46 -17.68
N GLU A 87 8.53 8.08 -18.40
CA GLU A 87 8.44 7.11 -19.50
C GLU A 87 7.95 5.73 -19.01
N ASP A 88 8.48 5.24 -17.89
CA ASP A 88 8.04 3.98 -17.28
C ASP A 88 6.57 4.04 -16.85
N VAL A 89 6.14 5.15 -16.24
CA VAL A 89 4.74 5.36 -15.85
C VAL A 89 3.83 5.45 -17.08
N ASN A 90 4.23 6.17 -18.12
CA ASN A 90 3.47 6.26 -19.35
C ASN A 90 3.34 4.89 -20.03
N ALA A 91 4.39 4.07 -20.06
CA ALA A 91 4.32 2.70 -20.58
C ALA A 91 3.30 1.83 -19.82
N VAL A 92 3.18 2.01 -18.50
CA VAL A 92 2.15 1.35 -17.68
C VAL A 92 0.76 1.93 -17.94
N CYS A 93 0.64 3.25 -18.11
CA CYS A 93 -0.64 3.89 -18.44
C CYS A 93 -1.15 3.52 -19.84
N ASP A 94 -0.24 3.31 -20.81
CA ASP A 94 -0.58 2.85 -22.16
C ASP A 94 -1.08 1.39 -22.12
N LEU A 95 -0.50 0.53 -21.26
CA LEU A 95 -1.02 -0.82 -21.00
C LEU A 95 -2.45 -0.80 -20.41
N ASP A 96 -2.81 0.25 -19.67
CA ASP A 96 -4.15 0.45 -19.12
C ASP A 96 -5.15 0.96 -20.17
N GLN A 97 -4.68 1.65 -21.23
CA GLN A 97 -5.51 2.07 -22.36
C GLN A 97 -5.83 0.93 -23.33
N ASP A 98 -4.90 -0.01 -23.51
CA ASP A 98 -5.09 -1.24 -24.30
C ASP A 98 -5.68 -2.40 -23.48
N TYR A 99 -6.04 -2.16 -22.20
CA TYR A 99 -6.74 -3.13 -21.37
C TYR A 99 -8.18 -3.29 -21.85
N GLU A 100 -8.43 -4.21 -22.79
CA GLU A 100 -9.77 -4.74 -23.00
C GLU A 100 -10.14 -5.66 -21.82
N PRO A 101 -11.29 -5.42 -21.14
CA PRO A 101 -11.78 -6.34 -20.12
C PRO A 101 -11.93 -7.72 -20.74
N ALA A 102 -11.25 -8.72 -20.17
CA ALA A 102 -11.27 -10.09 -20.66
C ALA A 102 -12.71 -10.55 -20.92
N ASN A 103 -13.04 -10.75 -22.19
CA ASN A 103 -14.33 -11.28 -22.62
C ASN A 103 -14.24 -12.82 -22.64
N ALA A 104 -15.39 -13.47 -22.43
CA ALA A 104 -15.46 -14.93 -22.22
C ALA A 104 -14.99 -15.78 -23.42
N GLU A 105 -14.63 -15.17 -24.55
CA GLU A 105 -14.29 -15.88 -25.79
C GLU A 105 -12.79 -16.19 -25.96
N THR A 106 -11.86 -15.60 -25.19
CA THR A 106 -10.43 -15.67 -25.55
C THR A 106 -9.46 -16.15 -24.47
N ASP A 107 -9.88 -16.34 -23.21
CA ASP A 107 -8.95 -16.75 -22.14
C ASP A 107 -9.39 -18.05 -21.47
N GLU A 108 -8.62 -19.13 -21.68
CA GLU A 108 -8.78 -20.44 -21.03
C GLU A 108 -8.82 -20.31 -19.50
N THR A 109 -8.15 -19.29 -18.96
CA THR A 109 -8.14 -18.97 -17.52
C THR A 109 -9.51 -18.49 -17.05
N VAL A 110 -10.17 -17.60 -17.80
CA VAL A 110 -11.52 -17.10 -17.47
C VAL A 110 -12.53 -18.24 -17.55
N THR A 111 -12.45 -19.08 -18.58
CA THR A 111 -13.31 -20.28 -18.72
C THR A 111 -13.11 -21.25 -17.56
N SER A 112 -11.86 -21.46 -17.13
CA SER A 112 -11.53 -22.31 -15.99
C SER A 112 -12.08 -21.74 -14.67
N VAL A 113 -12.00 -20.41 -14.48
CA VAL A 113 -12.53 -19.73 -13.29
C VAL A 113 -14.06 -19.81 -13.24
N ILE A 114 -14.75 -19.61 -14.37
CA ILE A 114 -16.21 -19.76 -14.44
C ILE A 114 -16.61 -21.20 -14.10
N SER A 115 -15.95 -22.19 -14.72
CA SER A 115 -16.20 -23.61 -14.46
C SER A 115 -15.95 -23.99 -12.99
N LEU A 116 -14.92 -23.41 -12.36
CA LEU A 116 -14.64 -23.61 -10.94
C LEU A 116 -15.73 -23.00 -10.07
N ARG A 117 -16.18 -21.78 -10.37
CA ARG A 117 -17.27 -21.12 -9.63
C ARG A 117 -18.57 -21.91 -9.69
N GLU A 118 -18.93 -22.44 -10.86
CA GLU A 118 -20.11 -23.29 -11.03
C GLU A 118 -20.00 -24.58 -10.22
N LYS A 119 -18.83 -25.23 -10.23
CA LYS A 119 -18.57 -26.42 -9.41
C LYS A 119 -18.67 -26.12 -7.90
N TYR A 120 -18.16 -24.96 -7.46
CA TYR A 120 -18.28 -24.53 -6.07
C TYR A 120 -19.74 -24.28 -5.67
N ALA A 121 -20.51 -23.60 -6.53
CA ALA A 121 -21.93 -23.35 -6.29
C ALA A 121 -22.74 -24.66 -6.15
N GLU A 122 -22.48 -25.64 -7.02
CA GLU A 122 -23.15 -26.94 -6.93
C GLU A 122 -22.74 -27.73 -5.68
N LYS A 123 -21.45 -27.70 -5.31
CA LYS A 123 -20.95 -28.32 -4.08
C LYS A 123 -21.61 -27.72 -2.83
N ASP A 124 -21.78 -26.40 -2.81
CA ASP A 124 -22.41 -25.68 -1.70
C ASP A 124 -23.91 -26.02 -1.58
N ARG A 125 -24.61 -26.13 -2.74
CA ARG A 125 -25.99 -26.60 -2.82
C ARG A 125 -26.14 -28.01 -2.25
N LEU A 126 -25.30 -28.96 -2.69
CA LEU A 126 -25.31 -30.34 -2.20
C LEU A 126 -24.98 -30.45 -0.71
N LEU A 127 -24.06 -29.63 -0.21
CA LEU A 127 -23.73 -29.58 1.21
C LEU A 127 -24.92 -29.10 2.04
N THR A 128 -25.63 -28.08 1.55
CA THR A 128 -26.85 -27.55 2.18
C THR A 128 -27.95 -28.60 2.23
N GLU A 129 -28.17 -29.33 1.12
CA GLU A 129 -29.14 -30.43 1.06
C GLU A 129 -28.78 -31.57 2.03
N ALA A 130 -27.51 -31.97 2.06
CA ALA A 130 -27.03 -33.01 2.97
C ALA A 130 -27.17 -32.62 4.45
N ASN A 131 -26.88 -31.37 4.80
CA ASN A 131 -27.07 -30.86 6.16
C ASN A 131 -28.56 -30.85 6.56
N THR A 132 -29.44 -30.45 5.64
CA THR A 132 -30.90 -30.48 5.86
C THR A 132 -31.38 -31.90 6.12
N GLU A 133 -30.87 -32.89 5.36
CA GLU A 133 -31.23 -34.29 5.57
C GLU A 133 -30.66 -34.85 6.88
N LEU A 134 -29.46 -34.44 7.27
CA LEU A 134 -28.86 -34.80 8.56
C LEU A 134 -29.72 -34.31 9.73
N GLU A 135 -30.23 -33.08 9.66
CA GLU A 135 -31.14 -32.55 10.69
C GLU A 135 -32.43 -33.36 10.80
N LYS A 136 -33.02 -33.77 9.67
CA LYS A 136 -34.19 -34.66 9.69
C LYS A 136 -33.88 -36.00 10.34
N LEU A 137 -32.73 -36.60 9.99
CA LEU A 137 -32.32 -37.88 10.56
C LEU A 137 -32.06 -37.78 12.07
N LEU A 138 -31.49 -36.67 12.54
CA LEU A 138 -31.32 -36.40 13.96
C LEU A 138 -32.67 -36.29 14.69
N ASN A 139 -33.64 -35.59 14.11
CA ASN A 139 -34.99 -35.51 14.68
C ASN A 139 -35.65 -36.89 14.77
N VAL A 140 -35.56 -37.69 13.71
CA VAL A 140 -36.08 -39.07 13.69
C VAL A 140 -35.37 -39.96 14.71
N ALA A 141 -34.05 -39.81 14.89
CA ALA A 141 -33.30 -40.53 15.91
C ALA A 141 -33.79 -40.19 17.33
N GLN A 142 -34.03 -38.90 17.60
CA GLN A 142 -34.57 -38.44 18.88
C GLN A 142 -36.01 -38.95 19.13
N GLU A 143 -36.86 -38.95 18.10
CA GLU A 143 -38.20 -39.54 18.19
C GLU A 143 -38.16 -41.03 18.51
N ASN A 144 -37.26 -41.78 17.88
CA ASN A 144 -37.08 -43.21 18.14
C ASN A 144 -36.61 -43.47 19.58
N GLU A 145 -35.70 -42.66 20.12
CA GLU A 145 -35.30 -42.77 21.53
C GLU A 145 -36.47 -42.50 22.48
N ASN A 146 -37.29 -41.50 22.19
CA ASN A 146 -38.49 -41.20 22.97
C ASN A 146 -39.51 -42.35 22.93
N LEU A 147 -39.81 -42.88 21.73
CA LEU A 147 -40.70 -44.03 21.56
C LEU A 147 -40.18 -45.26 22.29
N LYS A 148 -38.87 -45.52 22.25
CA LYS A 148 -38.25 -46.62 23.02
C LYS A 148 -38.47 -46.44 24.52
N GLY A 149 -38.29 -45.23 25.04
CA GLY A 149 -38.56 -44.91 26.45
C GLY A 149 -40.03 -45.13 26.83
N GLN A 150 -40.97 -44.73 25.97
CA GLN A 150 -42.40 -44.98 26.17
C GLN A 150 -42.72 -46.48 26.19
N LEU A 151 -42.09 -47.25 25.30
CA LEU A 151 -42.31 -48.70 25.20
C LEU A 151 -41.75 -49.44 26.42
N GLU A 152 -40.59 -49.03 26.94
CA GLU A 152 -40.04 -49.54 28.20
C GLU A 152 -40.95 -49.21 29.40
N ALA A 153 -41.53 -48.00 29.43
CA ALA A 153 -42.47 -47.61 30.48
C ALA A 153 -43.78 -48.43 30.41
N ALA A 154 -44.33 -48.64 29.21
CA ALA A 154 -45.51 -49.47 29.01
C ALA A 154 -45.27 -50.93 29.41
N ASN A 155 -44.10 -51.50 29.06
CA ASN A 155 -43.73 -52.84 29.49
C ASN A 155 -43.66 -52.97 31.02
N LYS A 156 -43.08 -51.99 31.72
CA LYS A 156 -43.08 -51.96 33.19
C LYS A 156 -44.49 -51.92 33.78
N GLN A 157 -45.41 -51.14 33.18
CA GLN A 157 -46.81 -51.11 33.62
C GLN A 157 -47.52 -52.45 33.41
N MET A 158 -47.28 -53.12 32.27
CA MET A 158 -47.83 -54.47 32.04
C MET A 158 -47.30 -55.50 33.04
N GLU A 159 -45.99 -55.48 33.32
CA GLU A 159 -45.41 -56.35 34.35
C GLU A 159 -46.02 -56.10 35.74
N ALA A 160 -46.26 -54.83 36.08
CA ALA A 160 -46.91 -54.46 37.34
C ALA A 160 -48.36 -54.99 37.41
N LEU A 161 -49.13 -54.84 36.33
CA LEU A 161 -50.49 -55.37 36.21
C LEU A 161 -50.53 -56.90 36.33
N HIS A 162 -49.57 -57.61 35.73
CA HIS A 162 -49.45 -59.07 35.83
C HIS A 162 -49.02 -59.56 37.22
N LYS A 163 -48.31 -58.73 38.01
CA LYS A 163 -47.92 -59.04 39.40
C LYS A 163 -49.02 -58.73 40.42
N THR A 164 -50.05 -57.95 40.06
CA THR A 164 -51.21 -57.73 40.92
C THR A 164 -52.02 -59.03 41.07
N PRO A 165 -52.26 -59.53 42.29
CA PRO A 165 -53.05 -60.74 42.47
C PRO A 165 -54.47 -60.51 41.96
N THR A 166 -54.95 -61.37 41.08
CA THR A 166 -56.37 -61.44 40.72
C THR A 166 -57.14 -61.81 41.98
N THR A 167 -57.69 -60.80 42.68
CA THR A 167 -58.67 -61.00 43.74
C THR A 167 -59.88 -61.68 43.12
N LYS A 168 -59.93 -63.00 43.24
CA LYS A 168 -61.13 -63.80 43.03
C LYS A 168 -62.23 -63.19 43.90
N THR A 169 -63.23 -62.59 43.28
CA THR A 169 -64.55 -62.40 43.92
C THR A 169 -65.13 -63.79 44.14
N LYS A 170 -64.85 -64.37 45.31
CA LYS A 170 -65.53 -65.58 45.77
C LYS A 170 -66.99 -65.23 46.02
N LYS A 171 -67.83 -65.94 45.28
CA LYS A 171 -69.24 -66.16 45.55
C LYS A 171 -69.37 -66.82 46.93
N ASP A 172 -69.83 -66.09 47.93
CA ASP A 172 -70.36 -66.69 49.16
C ASP A 172 -71.87 -66.41 49.21
N ALA A 173 -72.62 -67.46 48.94
CA ALA A 173 -73.97 -67.59 49.44
C ALA A 173 -73.85 -67.89 50.94
N THR A 174 -74.39 -67.03 51.79
CA THR A 174 -74.90 -67.45 53.09
C THR A 174 -76.18 -66.70 53.40
N SER A 175 -77.22 -67.51 53.47
CA SER A 175 -78.56 -67.27 53.99
C SER A 175 -78.52 -66.56 55.34
N GLN A 176 -79.35 -65.53 55.52
CA GLN A 176 -80.10 -65.35 56.76
C GLN A 176 -81.39 -64.54 56.52
N THR A 177 -82.42 -65.03 57.18
CA THR A 177 -83.85 -64.85 57.00
C THR A 177 -84.41 -63.58 57.65
N ASP A 178 -85.70 -63.35 57.37
CA ASP A 178 -86.69 -62.65 58.20
C ASP A 178 -86.79 -61.12 58.12
N SER A 179 -87.86 -60.67 57.45
CA SER A 179 -89.12 -60.27 58.10
C SER A 179 -89.85 -59.23 57.22
N THR A 180 -90.89 -59.67 56.50
CA THR A 180 -92.32 -59.43 56.78
C THR A 180 -92.85 -58.01 56.53
N LYS A 181 -93.79 -57.94 55.56
CA LYS A 181 -95.08 -57.20 55.55
C LYS A 181 -95.04 -55.65 55.59
N ALA A 182 -95.91 -54.93 54.88
CA ALA A 182 -97.13 -55.24 54.11
C ALA A 182 -97.33 -54.16 53.05
#